data_AF-A0A0Z8TZB0-F1
#
_entry.id   AF-A0A0Z8TZB0-F1
#
_cell.length_a   1.000
_cell.length_b   1.000
_cell.length_c   1.000
_cell.angle_alpha   90.00
_cell.angle_beta   90.00
_cell.angle_gamma   90.00
#
_symmetry.space_group_name_H-M   'P 1'
#
loop_
_entity.id
_entity.type
_entity.pdbx_description
1 polymer ?
#
loop_
_entity_poly.entity_id
_entity_poly.type
_entity_poly.pdbx_seq_one_letter_code
_entity_poly.pdbx_strand_id
1 'polypeptide(L)' 'MVNGRAVKLDKVYQIVTNSFVWSGKDNYDDFHKAEIIQDLGLDIDIISEFFKRQYGG' A
#
# COMPACT_ATOMS: atom_id res chain seq x y z
N MET A 1 13.35 -7.47 3.32
CA MET A 1 12.96 -8.77 2.72
C MET A 1 11.52 -8.67 2.26
N VAL A 2 11.12 -9.40 1.22
CA VAL A 2 9.71 -9.56 0.81
C VAL A 2 9.40 -11.04 0.85
N ASN A 3 8.38 -11.44 1.64
CA ASN A 3 7.98 -12.84 1.86
C ASN A 3 9.15 -13.76 2.24
N GLY A 4 9.97 -13.33 3.21
CA GLY A 4 11.12 -14.11 3.71
C GLY A 4 12.32 -14.21 2.76
N ARG A 5 12.32 -13.49 1.62
CA ARG A 5 13.41 -13.47 0.65
C ARG A 5 14.07 -12.09 0.59
N ALA A 6 15.36 -12.05 0.29
CA ALA A 6 16.06 -10.80 -0.01
C ALA A 6 15.37 -10.07 -1.18
N VAL A 7 15.35 -8.74 -1.12
CA VAL A 7 14.83 -7.92 -2.21
C VAL A 7 15.77 -8.04 -3.39
N LYS A 8 15.21 -8.27 -4.57
CA LYS A 8 15.96 -8.31 -5.83
C LYS A 8 15.74 -6.99 -6.56
N LEU A 9 16.81 -6.27 -6.86
CA LEU A 9 16.74 -4.91 -7.44
C LEU A 9 16.19 -4.88 -8.87
N ASP A 10 16.32 -5.99 -9.59
CA ASP A 10 15.85 -6.19 -10.96
C ASP A 10 14.39 -6.67 -11.05
N LYS A 11 13.70 -6.80 -9.91
CA LYS A 11 12.33 -7.30 -9.85
C LYS A 11 11.33 -6.19 -9.56
N VAL A 12 10.18 -6.25 -10.23
CA VAL A 12 9.02 -5.39 -9.94
C VAL A 12 8.23 -5.94 -8.77
N TYR A 13 7.86 -5.05 -7.84
CA TYR A 13 7.05 -5.36 -6.66
C TYR A 13 5.83 -4.43 -6.61
N GLN A 14 4.75 -4.92 -6.01
CA GLN A 14 3.58 -4.11 -5.69
C GLN A 14 3.66 -3.69 -4.22
N ILE A 15 3.30 -2.44 -3.94
CA ILE A 15 3.28 -1.86 -2.61
C ILE A 15 1.88 -1.28 -2.38
N VAL A 16 1.36 -1.47 -1.18
CA VAL A 16 0.12 -0.80 -0.72
C VAL A 16 0.54 0.37 0.17
N THR A 17 0.03 1.56 -0.11
CA THR A 17 0.28 2.78 0.67
C THR A 17 -0.92 3.72 0.58
N ASN A 18 -0.97 4.73 1.45
CA ASN A 18 -2.02 5.75 1.39
C ASN A 18 -1.70 6.83 0.36
N SER A 19 -2.71 7.63 0.00
CA SER A 19 -2.58 8.70 -1.00
C SER A 19 -1.57 9.79 -0.59
N PHE A 20 -1.38 10.02 0.70
CA PHE A 20 -0.40 10.99 1.22
C PHE A 20 1.03 10.60 0.84
N VAL A 21 1.43 9.35 1.13
CA VAL A 21 2.76 8.83 0.75
C VAL A 21 2.89 8.71 -0.76
N TRP A 22 1.86 8.22 -1.46
CA TRP A 22 1.90 8.14 -2.92
C TRP A 22 2.14 9.53 -3.54
N SER A 23 1.58 10.60 -2.97
CA SER A 23 1.80 11.97 -3.46
C SER A 23 3.19 12.57 -3.19
N GLY A 24 4.11 11.79 -2.64
CA GLY A 24 5.51 12.20 -2.40
C GLY A 24 5.72 13.07 -1.16
N LYS A 25 4.82 13.02 -0.19
CA LYS A 25 4.99 13.75 1.08
C LYS A 25 6.01 13.09 1.98
N ASP A 26 6.46 13.78 3.02
CA ASP A 26 7.46 13.28 3.99
C ASP A 26 8.76 12.72 3.36
N ASN A 27 9.17 13.30 2.22
CA ASN A 27 10.33 12.90 1.42
C ASN A 27 10.20 11.52 0.73
N TYR A 28 8.98 11.01 0.53
CA TYR A 28 8.71 9.82 -0.29
C TYR A 28 8.67 10.16 -1.79
N ASP A 29 9.64 10.93 -2.27
CA ASP A 29 9.61 11.62 -3.58
C ASP A 29 9.49 10.68 -4.79
N ASP A 30 9.85 9.40 -4.65
CA ASP A 30 9.79 8.45 -5.77
C ASP A 30 8.45 7.73 -5.91
N PHE A 31 7.59 7.75 -4.90
CA PHE A 31 6.34 6.97 -4.91
C PHE A 31 5.33 7.49 -5.95
N HIS A 32 5.27 8.81 -6.19
CA HIS A 32 4.36 9.39 -7.18
C HIS A 32 4.71 9.02 -8.62
N LYS A 33 5.91 8.47 -8.86
CA LYS A 33 6.37 7.99 -10.17
C LYS A 33 5.88 6.58 -10.46
N ALA A 34 5.39 5.85 -9.46
CA ALA A 34 4.92 4.49 -9.60
C ALA A 34 3.50 4.45 -10.21
N GLU A 35 3.25 3.45 -11.05
CA GLU A 35 1.92 3.17 -11.59
C GLU A 35 0.96 2.76 -10.48
N ILE A 36 -0.23 3.36 -10.47
CA ILE A 36 -1.33 2.93 -9.59
C ILE A 36 -1.94 1.66 -10.18
N ILE A 37 -1.64 0.52 -9.56
CA ILE A 37 -2.24 -0.78 -9.95
C ILE A 37 -3.71 -0.86 -9.53
N GLN A 38 -4.05 -0.32 -8.37
CA GLN A 38 -5.41 -0.35 -7.82
C GLN A 38 -5.61 0.77 -6.79
N ASP A 39 -6.75 1.46 -6.87
CA ASP A 39 -7.27 2.32 -5.81
C ASP A 39 -8.15 1.47 -4.87
N LEU A 40 -7.84 1.50 -3.57
CA LEU A 40 -8.53 0.71 -2.54
C LEU A 40 -9.63 1.49 -1.82
N GLY A 41 -9.80 2.79 -2.12
CA GLY A 41 -10.77 3.66 -1.45
C GLY A 41 -10.26 4.21 -0.11
N LEU A 42 -11.18 4.39 0.84
CA LEU A 42 -10.88 5.07 2.10
C LEU A 42 -10.30 4.13 3.15
N ASP A 43 -9.25 4.57 3.84
CA ASP A 43 -8.60 3.84 4.93
C ASP A 43 -9.60 3.40 6.01
N ILE A 44 -10.56 4.26 6.35
CA ILE A 44 -11.60 3.97 7.36
C ILE A 44 -12.52 2.82 6.93
N ASP A 45 -12.86 2.73 5.65
CA ASP A 45 -13.73 1.67 5.13
C ASP A 45 -12.99 0.35 5.11
N ILE A 46 -11.72 0.35 4.69
CA ILE A 46 -10.84 -0.82 4.68
C ILE A 46 -10.70 -1.41 6.10
N ILE A 47 -10.40 -0.55 7.08
CA ILE A 47 -10.24 -0.99 8.48
C ILE A 47 -11.58 -1.45 9.08
N SER A 48 -12.66 -0.71 8.83
CA SER A 48 -14.00 -1.07 9.33
C SER A 48 -14.45 -2.43 8.78
N GLU A 49 -14.24 -2.67 7.49
CA GLU A 49 -14.56 -3.93 6.84
C GLU A 49 -13.70 -5.08 7.37
N PHE A 50 -12.40 -4.85 7.61
CA PHE A 50 -11.53 -5.84 8.24
C PHE A 50 -12.07 -6.26 9.62
N PHE A 51 -12.43 -5.30 10.48
CA PHE A 51 -12.96 -5.61 11.81
C PHE A 51 -14.28 -6.36 11.73
N LYS A 52 -15.22 -5.94 10.87
CA LYS A 52 -16.49 -6.65 10.65
C LYS A 52 -16.28 -8.10 10.24
N ARG A 53 -15.36 -8.36 9.31
CA ARG A 53 -15.04 -9.73 8.83
C ARG A 53 -14.39 -10.60 9.90
N GLN A 54 -13.45 -10.03 10.65
CA GLN A 54 -12.61 -10.80 11.57
C GLN A 54 -13.33 -11.10 12.90
N TYR A 55 -14.21 -10.21 13.37
CA TYR A 55 -14.77 -10.29 14.71
C TYR A 55 -16.30 -10.37 14.77
N GLY A 56 -16.99 -10.24 13.63
CA GLY A 56 -18.45 -10.11 13.59
C GLY A 56 -18.87 -8.69 13.99
N GLY A 57 -19.65 -8.05 13.12
CA GLY A 57 -20.22 -6.73 13.39
C GLY A 57 -21.38 -6.76 14.38
#